data_AF-A0AA88IPB3-F1
#
_entry.id   AF-A0AA88IPB3-F1
#
_cell.length_a   1.000
_cell.length_b   1.000
_cell.length_c   1.000
_cell.angle_alpha   90.00
_cell.angle_beta   90.00
_cell.angle_gamma   90.00
#
_symmetry.space_group_name_H-M   'P 1'
#
loop_
_entity.id
_entity.type
_entity.pdbx_description
1 polymer ?
#
loop_
_entity_poly.entity_id
_entity_poly.type
_entity_poly.pdbx_seq_one_letter_code
_entity_poly.pdbx_strand_id
1 'polypeptide(L)'
;MPFVFSGGINVGEDCPVFDGLYEFCQLSAGGSVAGAVKLNKQSTDIAINWAGGLHHAKKSEASGFCYVNDIVLAILELLKYHQRVLYVDIDIHHGDGVEEAFYTTDRVMTVSFHKYGEYFPGTGDLRVSFTSWHGKCVEFFKKLNIPLLLLGGGGYTIRNVARCWTYETSVALSCEIANELPYNDYFEYFGPDFKLHISPSNMGNQNTTEYMDKIK
;
A
#
# COMPACT_ATOMS: atom_id res chain seq x y z
N MET A 1 27.27 16.05 0.51
CA MET A 1 27.39 15.69 1.93
C MET A 1 27.79 14.23 2.03
N PRO A 2 28.61 13.80 3.00
CA PRO A 2 28.87 12.38 3.22
C PRO A 2 27.62 11.71 3.83
N PHE A 3 27.32 10.47 3.41
CA PHE A 3 26.31 9.65 4.04
C PHE A 3 26.72 9.35 5.49
N VAL A 4 25.93 9.80 6.46
CA VAL A 4 26.07 9.38 7.85
C VAL A 4 25.28 8.09 8.01
N PHE A 5 25.99 6.95 8.00
CA PHE A 5 25.44 5.72 8.57
C PHE A 5 25.36 5.89 10.10
N SER A 6 24.26 6.45 10.61
CA SER A 6 23.95 6.36 12.04
C SER A 6 23.51 4.94 12.35
N GLY A 7 24.38 4.18 13.02
CA GLY A 7 24.13 2.79 13.42
C GLY A 7 23.06 2.67 14.51
N GLY A 8 21.80 2.92 14.16
CA GLY A 8 20.63 2.84 15.03
C GLY A 8 19.38 2.52 14.23
N ILE A 9 18.30 2.12 14.91
CA ILE A 9 17.07 1.59 14.31
C ILE A 9 16.16 2.63 13.63
N ASN A 10 16.66 3.85 13.38
CA ASN A 10 15.93 4.99 12.81
C ASN A 10 14.55 5.28 13.45
N VAL A 11 14.46 5.12 14.78
CA VAL A 11 13.31 5.52 15.60
C VAL A 11 13.63 6.87 16.24
N GLY A 12 12.75 7.85 16.09
CA GLY A 12 13.03 9.25 16.42
C GLY A 12 11.96 10.22 15.89
N GLU A 13 12.29 11.00 14.86
CA GLU A 13 11.46 12.10 14.34
C GLU A 13 10.31 11.59 13.47
N ASP A 14 10.60 11.02 12.28
CA ASP A 14 9.59 10.45 11.38
C ASP A 14 9.00 9.12 11.90
N CYS A 15 9.67 8.47 12.83
CA CYS A 15 9.25 7.18 13.41
C CYS A 15 9.26 7.29 14.95
N PRO A 16 8.31 8.02 15.56
CA PRO A 16 8.30 8.32 17.00
C PRO A 16 8.01 7.10 17.87
N VAL A 17 8.56 7.10 19.09
CA VAL A 17 8.13 6.18 20.15
C VAL A 17 6.78 6.67 20.70
N PHE A 18 5.81 5.77 20.79
CA PHE A 18 4.52 6.02 21.43
C PHE A 18 4.04 4.81 22.24
N ASP A 19 3.20 5.04 23.25
CA ASP A 19 2.60 3.98 24.06
C ASP A 19 1.71 3.08 23.17
N GLY A 20 1.98 1.78 23.17
CA GLY A 20 1.29 0.81 22.29
C GLY A 20 1.96 0.60 20.93
N LEU A 21 3.16 1.14 20.66
CA LEU A 21 3.88 0.96 19.40
C LEU A 21 4.08 -0.52 19.01
N TYR A 22 4.43 -1.38 19.97
CA TYR A 22 4.67 -2.79 19.67
C TYR A 22 3.36 -3.52 19.35
N GLU A 23 2.30 -3.26 20.11
CA GLU A 23 0.96 -3.78 19.92
C GLU A 23 0.37 -3.34 18.57
N PHE A 24 0.60 -2.08 18.17
CA PHE A 24 0.26 -1.57 16.83
C PHE A 24 0.94 -2.41 15.72
N CYS A 25 2.26 -2.63 15.83
CA CYS A 25 2.99 -3.47 14.89
C CYS A 25 2.52 -4.94 14.88
N GLN A 26 2.14 -5.48 16.03
CA GLN A 26 1.59 -6.85 16.12
C GLN A 26 0.24 -6.97 15.41
N LEU A 27 -0.63 -5.96 15.53
CA LEU A 27 -1.94 -5.95 14.88
C LEU A 27 -1.83 -5.81 13.35
N SER A 28 -1.01 -4.88 12.85
CA SER A 28 -0.80 -4.68 11.42
C SER A 28 -0.17 -5.92 10.77
N ALA A 29 0.95 -6.42 11.33
CA ALA A 29 1.63 -7.61 10.83
C ALA A 29 0.79 -8.89 10.97
N GLY A 30 0.07 -9.04 12.10
CA GLY A 30 -0.79 -10.17 12.38
C GLY A 30 -1.92 -10.32 11.36
N GLY A 31 -2.57 -9.21 10.98
CA GLY A 31 -3.61 -9.19 9.94
C GLY A 31 -3.11 -9.67 8.58
N SER A 32 -1.97 -9.14 8.12
CA SER A 32 -1.41 -9.47 6.79
C SER A 32 -0.91 -10.91 6.72
N VAL A 33 -0.23 -11.41 7.76
CA VAL A 33 0.20 -12.81 7.85
C VAL A 33 -1.01 -13.76 7.96
N ALA A 34 -2.03 -13.41 8.75
CA ALA A 34 -3.25 -14.22 8.83
C ALA A 34 -4.00 -14.27 7.48
N GLY A 35 -4.04 -13.17 6.73
CA GLY A 35 -4.56 -13.10 5.37
C GLY A 35 -3.79 -14.04 4.42
N ALA A 36 -2.45 -13.96 4.41
CA ALA A 36 -1.60 -14.85 3.64
C ALA A 36 -1.82 -16.35 3.99
N VAL A 37 -1.92 -16.70 5.28
CA VAL A 37 -2.26 -18.06 5.73
C VAL A 37 -3.63 -18.51 5.21
N LYS A 38 -4.64 -17.62 5.16
CA LYS A 38 -5.98 -17.93 4.66
C LYS A 38 -6.00 -18.19 3.14
N LEU A 39 -5.23 -17.43 2.37
CA LEU A 39 -5.03 -17.60 0.93
C LEU A 39 -4.27 -18.90 0.64
N ASN A 40 -3.14 -19.15 1.32
CA ASN A 40 -2.37 -20.40 1.23
C ASN A 40 -3.21 -21.66 1.49
N LYS A 41 -4.12 -21.58 2.47
CA LYS A 41 -5.05 -22.65 2.82
C LYS A 41 -6.25 -22.78 1.87
N GLN A 42 -6.32 -21.96 0.80
CA GLN A 42 -7.43 -21.93 -0.15
C GLN A 42 -8.79 -21.76 0.55
N SER A 43 -8.79 -21.01 1.66
CA SER A 43 -9.95 -20.80 2.53
C SER A 43 -10.62 -19.44 2.33
N THR A 44 -10.08 -18.64 1.41
CA THR A 44 -10.66 -17.41 0.86
C THR A 44 -9.94 -17.09 -0.45
N ASP A 45 -10.61 -16.40 -1.38
CA ASP A 45 -10.01 -15.90 -2.62
C ASP A 45 -9.38 -14.51 -2.42
N ILE A 46 -9.95 -13.71 -1.51
CA ILE A 46 -9.51 -12.35 -1.19
C ILE A 46 -9.39 -12.19 0.33
N ALA A 47 -8.23 -11.75 0.79
CA ALA A 47 -8.01 -11.28 2.15
C ALA A 47 -7.79 -9.76 2.15
N ILE A 48 -8.30 -9.06 3.17
CA ILE A 48 -8.18 -7.59 3.29
C ILE A 48 -7.64 -7.25 4.68
N ASN A 49 -6.60 -6.43 4.75
CA ASN A 49 -6.08 -5.85 5.99
C ASN A 49 -5.67 -4.38 5.79
N TRP A 50 -6.62 -3.46 5.99
CA TRP A 50 -6.39 -2.01 5.86
C TRP A 50 -5.44 -1.42 6.94
N ALA A 51 -5.12 -2.16 8.00
CA ALA A 51 -4.12 -1.77 8.99
C ALA A 51 -2.68 -2.17 8.60
N GLY A 52 -2.51 -3.01 7.57
CA GLY A 52 -1.22 -3.35 6.97
C GLY A 52 -0.86 -2.43 5.80
N GLY A 53 0.20 -2.78 5.07
CA GLY A 53 0.70 -1.98 3.95
C GLY A 53 1.89 -1.08 4.29
N LEU A 54 2.63 -1.38 5.38
CA LEU A 54 3.71 -0.55 5.90
C LEU A 54 5.03 -0.77 5.12
N HIS A 55 5.02 -0.33 3.85
CA HIS A 55 6.02 -0.68 2.83
C HIS A 55 7.44 -0.13 3.00
N HIS A 56 7.65 0.91 3.81
CA HIS A 56 8.96 1.55 4.00
C HIS A 56 9.86 0.85 5.03
N ALA A 57 9.28 0.02 5.91
CA ALA A 57 10.04 -0.63 6.97
C ALA A 57 11.13 -1.55 6.38
N LYS A 58 12.35 -1.43 6.92
CA LYS A 58 13.52 -2.18 6.45
C LYS A 58 13.81 -3.37 7.35
N LYS A 59 14.85 -4.13 7.02
CA LYS A 59 15.27 -5.31 7.80
C LYS A 59 15.73 -4.97 9.23
N SER A 60 16.33 -3.79 9.42
CA SER A 60 16.99 -3.40 10.68
C SER A 60 16.70 -1.96 11.13
N GLU A 61 15.82 -1.25 10.44
CA GLU A 61 15.48 0.15 10.72
C GLU A 61 14.02 0.47 10.34
N ALA A 62 13.42 1.38 11.10
CA ALA A 62 12.13 1.98 10.76
C ALA A 62 12.32 3.07 9.69
N SER A 63 11.29 3.38 8.91
CA SER A 63 11.35 4.44 7.89
C SER A 63 9.94 4.86 7.48
N GLY A 64 9.70 6.14 7.21
CA GLY A 64 8.40 6.64 6.70
C GLY A 64 7.19 6.13 7.48
N PHE A 65 7.15 6.33 8.80
CA PHE A 65 6.13 5.83 9.73
C PHE A 65 6.01 4.29 9.85
N CYS A 66 6.85 3.52 9.17
CA CYS A 66 6.80 2.06 9.10
C CYS A 66 7.90 1.41 9.97
N TYR A 67 7.51 0.57 10.94
CA TYR A 67 8.43 -0.09 11.88
C TYR A 67 8.62 -1.59 11.62
N VAL A 68 7.60 -2.26 11.09
CA VAL A 68 7.60 -3.69 10.73
C VAL A 68 6.97 -3.81 9.35
N ASN A 69 7.67 -4.46 8.41
CA ASN A 69 7.19 -4.63 7.05
C ASN A 69 6.24 -5.84 6.97
N ASP A 70 4.96 -5.61 7.22
CA ASP A 70 3.93 -6.65 7.21
C ASP A 70 3.76 -7.30 5.82
N ILE A 71 4.01 -6.54 4.76
CA ILE A 71 3.96 -7.00 3.37
C ILE A 71 5.04 -8.06 3.13
N VAL A 72 6.29 -7.81 3.52
CA VAL A 72 7.39 -8.78 3.38
C VAL A 72 7.09 -10.07 4.15
N LEU A 73 6.54 -9.96 5.37
CA LEU A 73 6.14 -11.13 6.16
C LEU A 73 5.00 -11.92 5.48
N ALA A 74 4.00 -11.24 4.91
CA ALA A 74 2.91 -11.87 4.18
C ALA A 74 3.39 -12.54 2.88
N ILE A 75 4.29 -11.91 2.13
CA ILE A 75 4.88 -12.49 0.91
C ILE A 75 5.72 -13.73 1.26
N LEU A 76 6.51 -13.69 2.34
CA LEU A 76 7.27 -14.87 2.82
C LEU A 76 6.35 -16.03 3.23
N GLU A 77 5.17 -15.74 3.77
CA GLU A 77 4.13 -16.75 4.02
C GLU A 77 3.58 -17.30 2.69
N LEU A 78 3.17 -16.46 1.74
CA LEU A 78 2.68 -16.89 0.42
C LEU A 78 3.71 -17.74 -0.35
N LEU A 79 5.00 -17.41 -0.27
CA LEU A 79 6.09 -18.14 -0.91
C LEU A 79 6.28 -19.58 -0.41
N LYS A 80 5.58 -20.02 0.65
CA LYS A 80 5.54 -21.42 1.08
C LYS A 80 4.71 -22.31 0.14
N TYR A 81 3.73 -21.74 -0.56
CA TYR A 81 2.81 -22.45 -1.45
C TYR A 81 2.86 -21.95 -2.90
N HIS A 82 3.23 -20.69 -3.11
CA HIS A 82 3.27 -20.04 -4.42
C HIS A 82 4.71 -19.93 -4.94
N GLN A 83 5.00 -20.50 -6.12
CA GLN A 83 6.35 -20.42 -6.72
C GLN A 83 6.75 -18.98 -7.04
N ARG A 84 5.79 -18.16 -7.48
CA ARG A 84 5.94 -16.74 -7.80
C ARG A 84 4.84 -15.94 -7.10
N VAL A 85 5.18 -14.75 -6.59
CA VAL A 85 4.26 -13.76 -6.03
C VAL A 85 4.45 -12.44 -6.79
N LEU A 86 3.35 -11.76 -7.11
CA LEU A 86 3.36 -10.42 -7.67
C LEU A 86 2.95 -9.44 -6.55
N TYR A 87 3.79 -8.44 -6.31
CA TYR A 87 3.50 -7.30 -5.46
C TYR A 87 3.28 -6.07 -6.33
N VAL A 88 2.18 -5.35 -6.08
CA VAL A 88 1.82 -4.12 -6.79
C VAL A 88 1.51 -3.05 -5.77
N ASP A 89 2.20 -1.92 -5.92
CA ASP A 89 2.14 -0.79 -5.02
C ASP A 89 1.60 0.44 -5.76
N ILE A 90 0.55 1.03 -5.20
CA ILE A 90 -0.21 2.17 -5.71
C ILE A 90 -0.08 3.41 -4.81
N ASP A 91 0.70 3.33 -3.72
CA ASP A 91 1.02 4.49 -2.88
C ASP A 91 1.79 5.54 -3.69
N ILE A 92 1.70 6.80 -3.26
CA ILE A 92 2.42 7.91 -3.87
C ILE A 92 3.94 7.86 -3.59
N HIS A 93 4.37 7.13 -2.57
CA HIS A 93 5.77 6.87 -2.26
C HIS A 93 6.22 5.52 -2.84
N HIS A 94 7.52 5.40 -3.15
CA HIS A 94 8.07 4.14 -3.63
C HIS A 94 8.08 3.08 -2.51
N GLY A 95 7.58 1.87 -2.78
CA GLY A 95 7.57 0.69 -1.89
C GLY A 95 8.95 0.06 -1.65
N ASP A 96 9.89 0.90 -1.25
CA ASP A 96 11.33 0.64 -1.23
C ASP A 96 11.76 -0.43 -0.23
N GLY A 97 11.05 -0.61 0.90
CA GLY A 97 11.32 -1.70 1.83
C GLY A 97 10.93 -3.07 1.28
N VAL A 98 9.89 -3.14 0.44
CA VAL A 98 9.46 -4.39 -0.22
C VAL A 98 10.35 -4.71 -1.42
N GLU A 99 10.72 -3.70 -2.23
CA GLU A 99 11.70 -3.85 -3.31
C GLU A 99 13.04 -4.36 -2.76
N GLU A 100 13.60 -3.70 -1.74
CA GLU A 100 14.88 -4.08 -1.14
C GLU A 100 14.89 -5.51 -0.59
N ALA A 101 13.80 -5.93 0.08
CA ALA A 101 13.68 -7.26 0.67
C ALA A 101 13.70 -8.40 -0.36
N PHE A 102 13.29 -8.13 -1.60
CA PHE A 102 13.19 -9.13 -2.67
C PHE A 102 14.07 -8.84 -3.90
N TYR A 103 14.91 -7.81 -3.85
CA TYR A 103 15.71 -7.31 -4.97
C TYR A 103 16.56 -8.38 -5.69
N THR A 104 16.98 -9.43 -4.98
CA THR A 104 17.84 -10.50 -5.50
C THR A 104 17.12 -11.84 -5.73
N THR A 105 15.78 -11.84 -5.91
CA THR A 105 15.03 -13.07 -6.25
C THR A 105 14.10 -12.88 -7.46
N ASP A 106 13.95 -13.94 -8.24
CA ASP A 106 12.98 -14.08 -9.34
C ASP A 106 11.60 -14.58 -8.88
N ARG A 107 11.47 -14.95 -7.60
CA ARG A 107 10.22 -15.47 -7.02
C ARG A 107 9.23 -14.38 -6.63
N VAL A 108 9.65 -13.13 -6.54
CA VAL A 108 8.78 -11.99 -6.24
C VAL A 108 9.04 -10.90 -7.27
N MET A 109 7.99 -10.43 -7.92
CA MET A 109 8.05 -9.26 -8.79
C MET A 109 7.43 -8.07 -8.04
N THR A 110 8.18 -6.97 -7.92
CA THR A 110 7.72 -5.72 -7.32
C THR A 110 7.42 -4.70 -8.41
N VAL A 111 6.21 -4.12 -8.39
CA VAL A 111 5.76 -3.08 -9.33
C VAL A 111 5.24 -1.91 -8.50
N SER A 112 5.77 -0.70 -8.69
CA SER A 112 5.39 0.47 -7.88
C SER A 112 5.08 1.68 -8.75
N PHE A 113 4.06 2.43 -8.34
CA PHE A 113 3.43 3.51 -9.12
C PHE A 113 3.49 4.87 -8.39
N HIS A 114 4.69 5.39 -8.15
CA HIS A 114 4.92 6.49 -7.20
C HIS A 114 5.32 7.84 -7.84
N LYS A 115 5.32 8.92 -7.04
CA LYS A 115 5.94 10.19 -7.41
C LYS A 115 7.46 10.09 -7.25
N TYR A 116 8.18 10.44 -8.31
CA TYR A 116 9.65 10.56 -8.31
C TYR A 116 10.09 12.05 -8.39
N GLY A 117 11.37 12.31 -8.09
CA GLY A 117 12.01 13.63 -8.09
C GLY A 117 11.66 14.52 -6.88
N GLU A 118 12.68 14.88 -6.09
CA GLU A 118 12.57 15.65 -4.83
C GLU A 118 11.41 15.18 -3.94
N TYR A 119 11.33 13.87 -3.73
CA TYR A 119 10.26 13.22 -2.98
C TYR A 119 10.79 11.99 -2.23
N PHE A 120 10.19 11.69 -1.08
CA PHE A 120 10.53 10.51 -0.28
C PHE A 120 10.05 9.23 -0.99
N PRO A 121 10.78 8.10 -0.93
CA PRO A 121 12.08 7.86 -0.27
C PRO A 121 13.32 8.19 -1.14
N GLY A 122 13.13 8.75 -2.34
CA GLY A 122 14.24 9.09 -3.26
C GLY A 122 14.83 7.91 -4.05
N THR A 123 14.21 6.73 -3.96
CA THR A 123 14.49 5.54 -4.78
C THR A 123 13.37 5.33 -5.82
N GLY A 124 13.43 4.27 -6.65
CA GLY A 124 12.39 3.99 -7.66
C GLY A 124 12.53 4.71 -9.01
N ASP A 125 13.75 5.15 -9.37
CA ASP A 125 14.05 5.75 -10.68
C ASP A 125 13.65 4.85 -11.87
N LEU A 126 13.36 5.44 -13.04
CA LEU A 126 12.87 4.80 -14.29
C LEU A 126 13.72 3.66 -14.86
N ARG A 127 14.85 3.33 -14.23
CA ARG A 127 15.57 2.06 -14.44
C ARG A 127 14.80 0.86 -13.84
N VAL A 128 13.76 1.09 -13.03
CA VAL A 128 12.84 0.08 -12.50
C VAL A 128 11.39 0.60 -12.49
N SER A 129 10.51 -0.09 -13.22
CA SER A 129 9.04 -0.01 -13.18
C SER A 129 8.31 1.21 -13.79
N PHE A 130 7.01 0.98 -14.05
CA PHE A 130 6.11 1.75 -14.92
C PHE A 130 4.83 2.14 -14.16
N THR A 131 4.05 3.14 -14.62
CA THR A 131 2.76 3.69 -14.09
C THR A 131 1.49 2.93 -14.56
N SER A 132 0.27 2.92 -13.97
CA SER A 132 -0.40 3.32 -12.67
C SER A 132 -1.89 2.89 -12.72
N TRP A 133 -2.74 3.03 -11.66
CA TRP A 133 -4.26 3.17 -11.65
C TRP A 133 -4.94 2.66 -10.31
N HIS A 134 -5.08 3.45 -9.24
CA HIS A 134 -5.58 2.98 -7.91
C HIS A 134 -6.78 1.99 -7.90
N GLY A 135 -8.02 2.45 -8.14
CA GLY A 135 -9.21 1.59 -8.04
C GLY A 135 -9.37 0.58 -9.20
N LYS A 136 -8.85 0.90 -10.40
CA LYS A 136 -8.86 -0.04 -11.53
C LYS A 136 -7.82 -1.14 -11.38
N CYS A 137 -6.75 -0.94 -10.60
CA CYS A 137 -5.81 -2.01 -10.26
C CYS A 137 -6.53 -3.13 -9.49
N VAL A 138 -7.33 -2.80 -8.46
CA VAL A 138 -8.11 -3.80 -7.72
C VAL A 138 -9.06 -4.56 -8.66
N GLU A 139 -9.79 -3.85 -9.53
CA GLU A 139 -10.69 -4.47 -10.52
C GLU A 139 -9.93 -5.35 -11.54
N PHE A 140 -8.74 -4.91 -11.99
CA PHE A 140 -7.89 -5.62 -12.93
C PHE A 140 -7.31 -6.91 -12.34
N PHE A 141 -6.69 -6.85 -11.15
CA PHE A 141 -6.10 -8.02 -10.51
C PHE A 141 -7.16 -9.02 -10.06
N LYS A 142 -8.34 -8.55 -9.63
CA LYS A 142 -9.51 -9.42 -9.39
C LYS A 142 -9.94 -10.20 -10.65
N LYS A 143 -9.91 -9.58 -11.83
CA LYS A 143 -10.23 -10.24 -13.12
C LYS A 143 -9.21 -11.33 -13.52
N LEU A 144 -8.01 -11.34 -12.94
CA LEU A 144 -7.04 -12.42 -13.16
C LEU A 144 -7.39 -13.71 -12.38
N ASN A 145 -8.35 -13.65 -11.45
CA ASN A 145 -8.83 -14.78 -10.65
C ASN A 145 -7.70 -15.55 -9.94
N ILE A 146 -6.77 -14.80 -9.36
CA ILE A 146 -5.67 -15.27 -8.52
C ILE A 146 -5.94 -14.93 -7.04
N PRO A 147 -5.38 -15.69 -6.07
CA PRO A 147 -5.47 -15.36 -4.65
C PRO A 147 -4.92 -13.96 -4.38
N LEU A 148 -5.71 -13.09 -3.74
CA LEU A 148 -5.43 -11.66 -3.63
C LEU A 148 -5.39 -11.21 -2.15
N LEU A 149 -4.31 -10.56 -1.76
CA LEU A 149 -4.19 -9.86 -0.48
C LEU A 149 -4.24 -8.36 -0.74
N LEU A 150 -5.28 -7.68 -0.25
CA LEU A 150 -5.42 -6.23 -0.26
C LEU A 150 -4.97 -5.66 1.09
N LEU A 151 -4.10 -4.66 1.06
CA LEU A 151 -3.53 -3.99 2.23
C LEU A 151 -3.80 -2.48 2.16
N GLY A 152 -3.61 -1.80 3.29
CA GLY A 152 -3.61 -0.34 3.37
C GLY A 152 -2.32 0.27 2.82
N GLY A 153 -1.90 1.38 3.41
CA GLY A 153 -0.75 2.17 3.00
C GLY A 153 -0.82 3.58 3.59
N GLY A 154 -0.12 4.54 2.97
CA GLY A 154 -0.20 5.95 3.32
C GLY A 154 -1.58 6.57 3.03
N GLY A 155 -1.91 7.66 3.73
CA GLY A 155 -3.23 8.27 3.61
C GLY A 155 -3.50 9.40 4.59
N TYR A 156 -3.12 10.62 4.23
CA TYR A 156 -3.04 11.73 5.19
C TYR A 156 -4.27 12.66 5.19
N THR A 157 -5.22 12.47 4.28
CA THR A 157 -6.57 13.07 4.36
C THR A 157 -7.57 11.99 4.79
N ILE A 158 -7.67 11.75 6.10
CA ILE A 158 -8.33 10.55 6.67
C ILE A 158 -9.77 10.30 6.18
N ARG A 159 -10.57 11.35 5.95
CA ARG A 159 -11.93 11.21 5.37
C ARG A 159 -11.93 10.64 3.95
N ASN A 160 -10.88 10.91 3.17
CA ASN A 160 -10.73 10.37 1.82
C ASN A 160 -10.14 8.95 1.85
N VAL A 161 -9.32 8.61 2.85
CA VAL A 161 -8.88 7.23 3.10
C VAL A 161 -10.07 6.34 3.42
N ALA A 162 -10.92 6.77 4.36
CA ALA A 162 -12.15 6.06 4.71
C ALA A 162 -13.05 5.84 3.48
N ARG A 163 -13.25 6.87 2.63
CA ARG A 163 -13.96 6.76 1.35
C ARG A 163 -13.32 5.75 0.40
N CYS A 164 -12.00 5.82 0.23
CA CYS A 164 -11.23 4.99 -0.70
C CYS A 164 -11.31 3.51 -0.34
N TRP A 165 -10.93 3.13 0.88
CA TRP A 165 -10.93 1.74 1.34
C TRP A 165 -12.34 1.15 1.48
N THR A 166 -13.36 1.98 1.79
CA THR A 166 -14.76 1.55 1.74
C THR A 166 -15.17 1.16 0.31
N TYR A 167 -14.83 2.00 -0.67
CA TYR A 167 -15.14 1.72 -2.08
C TYR A 167 -14.34 0.54 -2.64
N GLU A 168 -13.05 0.45 -2.33
CA GLU A 168 -12.20 -0.68 -2.75
C GLU A 168 -12.65 -2.00 -2.12
N THR A 169 -13.19 -1.99 -0.89
CA THR A 169 -13.87 -3.15 -0.29
C THR A 169 -15.13 -3.53 -1.08
N SER A 170 -15.93 -2.55 -1.53
CA SER A 170 -17.11 -2.79 -2.38
C SER A 170 -16.72 -3.41 -3.73
N VAL A 171 -15.65 -2.92 -4.36
CA VAL A 171 -15.06 -3.49 -5.60
C VAL A 171 -14.58 -4.93 -5.36
N ALA A 172 -13.90 -5.20 -4.24
CA ALA A 172 -13.48 -6.55 -3.85
C ALA A 172 -14.67 -7.51 -3.69
N LEU A 173 -15.82 -7.02 -3.20
CA LEU A 173 -17.06 -7.79 -3.03
C LEU A 173 -17.95 -7.87 -4.30
N SER A 174 -17.62 -7.18 -5.40
CA SER A 174 -18.55 -6.97 -6.54
C SER A 174 -19.88 -6.31 -6.13
N CYS A 175 -19.84 -5.43 -5.13
CA CYS A 175 -21.01 -4.77 -4.58
C CYS A 175 -21.02 -3.29 -5.00
N GLU A 176 -22.05 -2.88 -5.74
CA GLU A 176 -22.33 -1.46 -5.97
C GLU A 176 -22.88 -0.83 -4.68
N ILE A 177 -22.33 0.32 -4.31
CA ILE A 177 -22.76 1.09 -3.14
C ILE A 177 -23.14 2.50 -3.56
N ALA A 178 -24.10 3.10 -2.85
CA ALA A 178 -24.59 4.44 -3.16
C ALA A 178 -23.50 5.50 -2.92
N ASN A 179 -23.56 6.59 -3.71
CA ASN A 179 -22.70 7.75 -3.47
C ASN A 179 -23.14 8.57 -2.23
N GLU A 180 -24.37 8.38 -1.74
CA GLU A 180 -24.83 8.93 -0.46
C GLU A 180 -24.20 8.14 0.69
N LEU A 181 -23.47 8.81 1.59
CA LEU A 181 -22.93 8.13 2.76
C LEU A 181 -24.06 7.77 3.74
N PRO A 182 -24.08 6.54 4.29
CA PRO A 182 -24.95 6.21 5.41
C PRO A 182 -24.51 6.95 6.68
N TYR A 183 -25.47 7.22 7.56
CA TYR A 183 -25.15 7.73 8.90
C TYR A 183 -24.23 6.76 9.65
N ASN A 184 -23.25 7.31 10.36
CA ASN A 184 -22.25 6.60 11.13
C ASN A 184 -21.67 7.54 12.20
N ASP A 185 -20.95 6.99 13.18
CA ASP A 185 -20.42 7.74 14.33
C ASP A 185 -19.48 8.91 13.94
N TYR A 186 -18.91 8.88 12.73
CA TYR A 186 -17.99 9.90 12.20
C TYR A 186 -18.61 10.73 11.06
N PHE A 187 -19.93 10.69 10.86
CA PHE A 187 -20.60 11.27 9.68
C PHE A 187 -20.25 12.74 9.40
N GLU A 188 -20.05 13.53 10.45
CA GLU A 188 -19.70 14.95 10.36
C GLU A 188 -18.33 15.22 9.69
N TYR A 189 -17.39 14.26 9.74
CA TYR A 189 -16.07 14.36 9.09
C TYR A 189 -16.17 14.43 7.55
N PHE A 190 -17.29 13.99 6.99
CA PHE A 190 -17.56 13.92 5.56
C PHE A 190 -18.33 15.14 5.02
N GLY A 191 -18.53 16.17 5.85
CA GLY A 191 -19.09 17.44 5.40
C GLY A 191 -18.18 18.20 4.42
N PRO A 192 -18.75 19.10 3.58
CA PRO A 192 -20.16 19.50 3.57
C PRO A 192 -21.05 18.66 2.64
N ASP A 193 -20.48 17.74 1.86
CA ASP A 193 -21.15 17.05 0.77
C ASP A 193 -21.76 15.70 1.18
N PHE A 194 -21.18 15.04 2.17
CA PHE A 194 -21.60 13.73 2.69
C PHE A 194 -21.66 12.63 1.60
N LYS A 195 -20.81 12.75 0.57
CA LYS A 195 -20.70 11.77 -0.52
C LYS A 195 -19.51 10.83 -0.35
N LEU A 196 -19.58 9.68 -1.01
CA LEU A 196 -18.48 8.72 -1.10
C LEU A 196 -17.40 9.19 -2.08
N HIS A 197 -17.79 9.61 -3.29
CA HIS A 197 -16.88 10.00 -4.35
C HIS A 197 -16.42 11.45 -4.21
N ILE A 198 -15.13 11.68 -4.48
CA ILE A 198 -14.51 13.00 -4.51
C ILE A 198 -14.33 13.49 -5.96
N SER A 199 -14.51 14.78 -6.19
CA SER A 199 -14.12 15.43 -7.45
C SER A 199 -12.62 15.74 -7.45
N PRO A 200 -11.92 15.61 -8.60
CA PRO A 200 -10.53 16.03 -8.71
C PRO A 200 -10.38 17.54 -8.53
N SER A 201 -9.21 17.98 -8.06
CA SER A 201 -8.86 19.41 -7.97
C SER A 201 -8.54 20.02 -9.34
N ASN A 202 -8.40 21.34 -9.40
CA ASN A 202 -7.92 22.06 -10.57
C ASN A 202 -6.38 22.09 -10.72
N MET A 203 -5.66 21.26 -9.97
CA MET A 203 -4.20 21.14 -10.10
C MET A 203 -3.83 20.62 -11.49
N GLY A 204 -2.90 21.32 -12.17
CA GLY A 204 -2.42 20.90 -13.49
C GLY A 204 -1.64 19.58 -13.42
N ASN A 205 -2.03 18.60 -14.22
CA ASN A 205 -1.28 17.36 -14.37
C ASN A 205 0.02 17.62 -15.15
N GLN A 206 1.17 17.43 -14.49
CA GLN A 206 2.49 17.62 -15.10
C GLN A 206 2.97 16.40 -15.91
N ASN A 207 2.28 15.26 -15.80
CA ASN A 207 2.58 14.06 -16.56
C ASN A 207 1.97 14.17 -17.96
N THR A 208 2.73 14.67 -18.93
CA THR A 208 2.26 14.79 -20.32
C THR A 208 2.12 13.41 -20.97
N THR A 209 1.29 13.30 -22.01
CA THR A 209 1.11 12.03 -22.74
C THR A 209 2.43 11.51 -23.31
N GLU A 210 3.28 12.39 -23.84
CA GLU A 210 4.59 12.06 -24.40
C GLU A 210 5.61 11.63 -23.33
N TYR A 211 5.44 12.06 -22.08
CA TYR A 211 6.22 11.56 -20.95
C TYR A 211 5.73 10.16 -20.57
N MET A 212 4.43 9.98 -20.40
CA MET A 212 3.83 8.68 -20.05
C MET A 212 4.09 7.59 -21.11
N ASP A 213 4.09 7.94 -22.39
CA ASP A 213 4.35 7.01 -23.50
C ASP A 213 5.85 6.74 -23.72
N LYS A 214 6.76 7.53 -23.14
CA LYS A 214 8.19 7.19 -23.04
C LYS A 214 8.51 6.30 -21.84
N ILE A 215 7.64 6.32 -20.83
CA ILE A 215 7.78 5.46 -19.67
C ILE A 215 7.34 4.04 -20.01
N LYS A 216 6.21 3.88 -20.73
CA LYS A 216 5.60 2.61 -21.19
C LYS A 216 6.46 1.76 -22.13
#